data_AF-A0A9P1KHL6-F1
#
_entry.id   AF-A0A9P1KHL6-F1
#
_cell.length_a   1.000
_cell.length_b   1.000
_cell.length_c   1.000
_cell.angle_alpha   90.00
_cell.angle_beta   90.00
_cell.angle_gamma   90.00
#
_symmetry.space_group_name_H-M   'P 1'
#
loop_
_entity.id
_entity.type
_entity.pdbx_description
1 polymer ?
#
loop_
_entity_poly.entity_id
_entity_poly.type
_entity_poly.pdbx_seq_one_letter_code
_entity_poly.pdbx_strand_id
1 'polypeptide(L)'
;MQIKNLDHLGLVAGVIDELGLVELTDKRIEPHSLEHVSAGQVVKAMILNALGFLSAPLYLFSEFFESKAVSHLLGEGVEARHLNDDRLGRVLDELYAEGTTSFFLQVALQAVERFGIDIQQRHLDATSISVEGKYQRCSKGKSEVGLESAPPGETSAEPSPIRLCRGYSRDHRPDLKQFLMTLVCAADGGVPLWLQLASGNEQDTQQFAEVLKAFGDQWTSDGIVVMDAAFYTAANLQQMETTGWLSRVPLTLKAAQELVHSDVTRLTD
;
A
#
# COMPACT_ATOMS: atom_id res chain seq x y z
N MET A 1 -6.96 42.69 -1.15
CA MET A 1 -6.83 41.57 -0.21
C MET A 1 -7.35 40.33 -0.92
N GLN A 2 -6.47 39.40 -1.29
CA GLN A 2 -6.90 38.09 -1.81
C GLN A 2 -7.13 37.18 -0.60
N ILE A 3 -8.37 36.74 -0.39
CA ILE A 3 -8.71 35.75 0.63
C ILE A 3 -8.41 34.38 0.02
N LYS A 4 -7.53 33.59 0.65
CA LYS A 4 -7.21 32.22 0.23
C LYS A 4 -7.67 31.25 1.30
N ASN A 5 -8.26 30.13 0.89
CA ASN A 5 -8.76 29.11 1.81
C ASN A 5 -7.67 28.09 2.12
N LEU A 6 -7.50 27.79 3.41
CA LEU A 6 -6.60 26.76 3.92
C LEU A 6 -7.36 25.48 4.29
N ASP A 7 -8.62 25.62 4.72
CA ASP A 7 -9.53 24.55 5.14
C ASP A 7 -8.87 23.51 6.06
N HIS A 8 -9.25 22.23 5.94
CA HIS A 8 -8.61 21.11 6.63
C HIS A 8 -7.23 20.75 6.05
N LEU A 9 -6.91 21.25 4.85
CA LEU A 9 -5.65 20.96 4.16
C LEU A 9 -4.43 21.45 4.92
N GLY A 10 -4.57 22.51 5.72
CA GLY A 10 -3.49 22.98 6.59
C GLY A 10 -3.06 21.98 7.65
N LEU A 11 -4.01 21.24 8.23
CA LEU A 11 -3.70 20.20 9.21
C LEU A 11 -2.98 19.02 8.54
N VAL A 12 -3.49 18.59 7.39
CA VAL A 12 -2.87 17.53 6.60
C VAL A 12 -1.46 17.91 6.16
N ALA A 13 -1.29 19.14 5.64
CA ALA A 13 0.02 19.66 5.25
C ALA A 13 1.00 19.70 6.43
N GLY A 14 0.53 20.14 7.61
CA GLY A 14 1.34 20.17 8.82
C GLY A 14 1.81 18.79 9.27
N VAL A 15 0.96 17.76 9.20
CA VAL A 15 1.37 16.38 9.51
C VAL A 15 2.37 15.85 8.47
N ILE A 16 2.19 16.17 7.19
CA ILE A 16 3.15 15.79 6.13
C ILE A 16 4.52 16.44 6.37
N ASP A 17 4.54 17.72 6.78
CA ASP A 17 5.75 18.47 7.07
C ASP A 17 6.44 17.95 8.34
N GLU A 18 5.67 17.66 9.39
CA GLU A 18 6.20 17.09 10.63
C GLU A 18 6.76 15.68 10.41
N LEU A 19 6.09 14.88 9.57
CA LEU A 19 6.58 13.59 9.13
C LEU A 19 7.89 13.73 8.34
N GLY A 20 8.12 14.83 7.61
CA GLY A 20 9.30 15.03 6.75
C GLY A 20 9.21 14.29 5.41
N LEU A 21 8.00 14.11 4.90
CA LEU A 21 7.75 13.32 3.68
C LEU A 21 8.35 13.96 2.43
N VAL A 22 8.32 15.30 2.35
CA VAL A 22 8.83 16.04 1.19
C VAL A 22 10.34 15.81 1.07
N GLU A 23 11.07 15.99 2.16
CA GLU A 23 12.52 15.80 2.23
C GLU A 23 12.92 14.35 1.97
N LEU A 24 12.16 13.39 2.51
CA LEU A 24 12.39 11.97 2.26
C LEU A 24 12.20 11.64 0.77
N THR A 25 11.14 12.17 0.16
CA THR A 25 10.86 11.96 -1.27
C THR A 25 11.95 12.58 -2.13
N ASP A 26 12.34 13.83 -1.86
CA ASP A 26 13.35 14.55 -2.64
C ASP A 26 14.76 13.97 -2.48
N LYS A 27 15.02 13.26 -1.38
CA LYS A 27 16.26 12.47 -1.21
C LYS A 27 16.29 11.23 -2.09
N ARG A 28 15.12 10.68 -2.43
CA ARG A 28 14.97 9.48 -3.26
C ARG A 28 14.86 9.81 -4.74
N ILE A 29 14.14 10.89 -5.04
CA ILE A 29 13.93 11.41 -6.37
C ILE A 29 14.49 12.83 -6.37
N GLU A 30 15.77 12.95 -6.76
CA GLU A 30 16.50 14.21 -6.69
C GLU A 30 15.80 15.30 -7.55
N PRO A 31 15.52 16.49 -6.99
CA PRO A 31 14.91 17.57 -7.75
C PRO A 31 15.81 18.05 -8.90
N HIS A 32 15.24 18.27 -10.07
CA HIS A 32 15.98 18.83 -11.21
C HIS A 32 15.83 20.36 -11.28
N SER A 33 16.89 21.09 -11.62
CA SER A 33 16.89 22.57 -11.63
C SER A 33 15.92 23.23 -12.62
N LEU A 34 15.37 22.46 -13.55
CA LEU A 34 14.38 22.91 -14.54
C LEU A 34 12.95 22.67 -14.08
N GLU A 35 12.76 22.01 -12.95
CA GLU A 35 11.45 21.70 -12.40
C GLU A 35 11.03 22.80 -11.42
N HIS A 36 9.82 23.30 -11.60
CA HIS A 36 9.26 24.32 -10.69
C HIS A 36 8.81 23.74 -9.35
N VAL A 37 8.56 22.43 -9.30
CA VAL A 37 8.11 21.70 -8.11
C VAL A 37 8.84 20.37 -8.01
N SER A 38 9.33 20.04 -6.81
CA SER A 38 10.01 18.78 -6.54
C SER A 38 9.04 17.59 -6.49
N ALA A 39 9.57 16.37 -6.53
CA ALA A 39 8.76 15.16 -6.43
C ALA A 39 8.03 15.10 -5.07
N GLY A 40 8.70 15.48 -3.98
CA GLY A 40 8.10 15.55 -2.65
C GLY A 40 6.95 16.56 -2.55
N GLN A 41 7.09 17.73 -3.18
CA GLN A 41 6.00 18.70 -3.26
C GLN A 41 4.80 18.17 -4.06
N VAL A 42 5.06 17.41 -5.12
CA VAL A 42 4.01 16.76 -5.92
C VAL A 42 3.30 15.67 -5.12
N VAL A 43 4.03 14.82 -4.39
CA VAL A 43 3.45 13.80 -3.49
C VAL A 43 2.59 14.45 -2.41
N LYS A 44 3.09 15.51 -1.76
CA LYS A 44 2.31 16.30 -0.80
C LYS A 44 1.02 16.82 -1.42
N ALA A 45 1.11 17.41 -2.61
CA ALA A 45 -0.07 17.90 -3.33
C ALA A 45 -1.08 16.77 -3.62
N MET A 46 -0.62 15.59 -4.05
CA MET A 46 -1.49 14.45 -4.34
C MET A 46 -2.24 13.98 -3.10
N ILE A 47 -1.57 13.93 -1.94
CA ILE A 47 -2.19 13.58 -0.66
C ILE A 47 -3.24 14.63 -0.27
N LEU A 48 -2.94 15.92 -0.44
CA LEU A 48 -3.91 17.00 -0.16
C LEU A 48 -5.14 16.91 -1.07
N ASN A 49 -4.98 16.55 -2.34
CA ASN A 49 -6.10 16.33 -3.26
C ASN A 49 -6.89 15.06 -2.90
N ALA A 50 -6.20 13.96 -2.57
CA ALA A 50 -6.84 12.69 -2.19
C ALA A 50 -7.66 12.81 -0.90
N LEU A 51 -7.17 13.58 0.07
CA LEU A 51 -7.87 13.91 1.32
C LEU A 51 -8.78 15.15 1.18
N GLY A 52 -8.83 15.75 -0.01
CA GLY A 52 -9.82 16.74 -0.37
C GLY A 52 -11.18 16.08 -0.52
N PHE A 53 -12.25 16.74 -0.05
CA PHE A 53 -13.62 16.27 -0.23
C PHE A 53 -14.04 16.08 -1.70
N LEU A 54 -13.26 16.64 -2.64
CA LEU A 54 -13.39 16.45 -4.07
C LEU A 54 -12.07 15.88 -4.59
N SER A 55 -12.01 14.58 -4.90
CA SER A 55 -10.85 13.99 -5.56
C SER A 55 -10.83 14.42 -7.03
N ALA A 56 -10.11 15.51 -7.34
CA ALA A 56 -9.98 15.97 -8.71
C ALA A 56 -9.14 14.97 -9.52
N PRO A 57 -9.57 14.58 -10.73
CA PRO A 57 -8.76 13.77 -11.63
C PRO A 57 -7.50 14.53 -12.06
N LEU A 58 -6.47 13.82 -12.54
CA LEU A 58 -5.16 14.41 -12.88
C LEU A 58 -5.24 15.64 -13.79
N TYR A 59 -6.16 15.65 -14.77
CA TYR A 59 -6.33 16.77 -15.71
C TYR A 59 -7.03 18.00 -15.11
N LEU A 60 -7.66 17.89 -13.94
CA LEU A 60 -8.26 19.02 -13.18
C LEU A 60 -7.47 19.32 -11.90
N PHE A 61 -6.29 18.73 -11.75
CA PHE A 61 -5.53 18.81 -10.51
C PHE A 61 -5.06 20.23 -10.20
N SER A 62 -4.65 20.99 -11.23
CA SER A 62 -4.30 22.40 -11.10
C SER A 62 -5.49 23.25 -10.65
N GLU A 63 -6.69 23.02 -11.21
CA GLU A 63 -7.93 23.73 -10.86
C GLU A 63 -8.30 23.56 -9.37
N PHE A 64 -8.07 22.37 -8.81
CA PHE A 64 -8.28 22.13 -7.37
C PHE A 64 -7.47 23.11 -6.49
N PHE A 65 -6.25 23.46 -6.92
CA PHE A 65 -5.35 24.33 -6.17
C PHE A 65 -5.55 25.82 -6.42
N GLU A 66 -6.28 26.24 -7.46
CA GLU A 66 -6.49 27.67 -7.77
C GLU A 66 -7.15 28.45 -6.64
N SER A 67 -8.09 27.81 -5.92
CA SER A 67 -8.81 28.41 -4.79
C SER A 67 -8.05 28.31 -3.45
N LYS A 68 -6.90 27.63 -3.42
CA LYS A 68 -6.17 27.27 -2.20
C LYS A 68 -4.94 28.15 -1.98
N ALA A 69 -4.49 28.18 -0.73
CA ALA A 69 -3.26 28.85 -0.34
C ALA A 69 -2.00 28.03 -0.75
N VAL A 70 -1.80 27.81 -2.07
CA VAL A 70 -0.76 26.91 -2.62
C VAL A 70 0.62 27.14 -2.02
N SER A 71 1.08 28.38 -1.98
CA SER A 71 2.44 28.68 -1.48
C SER A 71 2.61 28.41 0.02
N HIS A 72 1.51 28.47 0.80
CA HIS A 72 1.53 28.08 2.21
C HIS A 72 1.46 26.57 2.40
N LEU A 73 0.76 25.86 1.50
CA LEU A 73 0.57 24.41 1.59
C LEU A 73 1.76 23.63 1.04
N LEU A 74 2.40 24.12 -0.03
CA LEU A 74 3.40 23.37 -0.80
C LEU A 74 4.79 24.02 -0.82
N GLY A 75 4.91 25.27 -0.37
CA GLY A 75 6.18 26.01 -0.33
C GLY A 75 6.18 27.27 -1.18
N GLU A 76 7.11 28.18 -0.88
CA GLU A 76 7.23 29.47 -1.55
C GLU A 76 7.51 29.30 -3.06
N GLY A 77 6.89 30.14 -3.89
CA GLY A 77 7.05 30.08 -5.35
C GLY A 77 6.24 28.98 -6.06
N VAL A 78 5.57 28.09 -5.32
CA VAL A 78 4.68 27.08 -5.93
C VAL A 78 3.35 27.72 -6.32
N GLU A 79 2.95 27.47 -7.57
CA GLU A 79 1.69 27.92 -8.16
C GLU A 79 0.87 26.73 -8.65
N ALA A 80 -0.46 26.88 -8.70
CA ALA A 80 -1.37 25.83 -9.15
C ALA A 80 -1.03 25.28 -10.55
N ARG A 81 -0.60 26.15 -11.48
CA ARG A 81 -0.19 25.78 -12.85
C ARG A 81 1.04 24.87 -12.93
N HIS A 82 1.87 24.83 -11.88
CA HIS A 82 3.02 23.93 -11.82
C HIS A 82 2.59 22.46 -11.57
N LEU A 83 1.36 22.25 -11.08
CA LEU A 83 0.78 20.95 -10.78
C LEU A 83 -0.07 20.44 -11.97
N ASN A 84 0.57 20.27 -13.12
CA ASN A 84 -0.07 19.73 -14.33
C ASN A 84 0.08 18.20 -14.43
N ASP A 85 -0.79 17.58 -15.21
CA ASP A 85 -0.85 16.13 -15.44
C ASP A 85 0.50 15.54 -15.89
N ASP A 86 1.25 16.23 -16.76
CA ASP A 86 2.59 15.80 -17.18
C ASP A 86 3.55 15.66 -15.99
N ARG A 87 3.62 16.65 -15.09
CA ARG A 87 4.51 16.59 -13.93
C ARG A 87 4.04 15.53 -12.94
N LEU A 88 2.74 15.46 -12.69
CA LEU A 88 2.16 14.44 -11.81
C LEU A 88 2.45 13.02 -12.31
N GLY A 89 2.27 12.78 -13.62
CA GLY A 89 2.54 11.49 -14.26
C GLY A 89 4.01 11.08 -14.13
N ARG A 90 4.95 11.97 -14.43
CA ARG A 90 6.39 11.68 -14.29
C ARG A 90 6.79 11.32 -12.86
N VAL A 91 6.26 12.00 -11.86
CA VAL A 91 6.56 11.67 -10.45
C VAL A 91 6.00 10.30 -10.07
N LEU A 92 4.83 9.91 -10.59
CA LEU A 92 4.31 8.55 -10.40
C LEU A 92 5.22 7.49 -11.05
N ASP A 93 5.75 7.77 -12.24
CA ASP A 93 6.70 6.88 -12.92
C ASP A 93 8.04 6.78 -12.16
N GLU A 94 8.55 7.90 -11.64
CA GLU A 94 9.76 7.96 -10.82
C GLU A 94 9.59 7.18 -9.50
N LEU A 95 8.45 7.34 -8.82
CA LEU A 95 8.11 6.55 -7.63
C LEU A 95 7.97 5.06 -7.93
N TYR A 96 7.41 4.72 -9.09
CA TYR A 96 7.33 3.34 -9.54
C TYR A 96 8.73 2.75 -9.77
N ALA A 97 9.62 3.50 -10.44
CA ALA A 97 10.99 3.09 -10.70
C ALA A 97 11.83 2.93 -9.41
N GLU A 98 11.61 3.77 -8.39
CA GLU A 98 12.27 3.65 -7.07
C GLU A 98 11.76 2.43 -6.27
N GLY A 99 10.54 1.99 -6.53
CA GLY A 99 9.91 0.85 -5.87
C GLY A 99 8.99 1.26 -4.73
N THR A 100 7.68 1.22 -5.00
CA THR A 100 6.63 1.73 -4.12
C THR A 100 6.59 1.08 -2.74
N THR A 101 6.77 -0.25 -2.64
CA THR A 101 6.81 -0.96 -1.35
C THR A 101 8.01 -0.55 -0.50
N SER A 102 9.19 -0.42 -1.10
CA SER A 102 10.41 0.03 -0.39
C SER A 102 10.26 1.48 0.07
N PHE A 103 9.74 2.36 -0.80
CA PHE A 103 9.47 3.75 -0.46
C PHE A 103 8.45 3.87 0.69
N PHE A 104 7.33 3.13 0.62
CA PHE A 104 6.31 3.12 1.67
C PHE A 104 6.89 2.68 3.03
N LEU A 105 7.71 1.63 3.03
CA LEU A 105 8.37 1.16 4.24
C LEU A 105 9.21 2.27 4.89
N GLN A 106 9.99 3.00 4.10
CA GLN A 106 10.81 4.09 4.64
C GLN A 106 9.98 5.23 5.23
N VAL A 107 8.89 5.60 4.56
CA VAL A 107 7.92 6.57 5.11
C VAL A 107 7.39 6.09 6.46
N ALA A 108 7.05 4.80 6.57
CA ALA A 108 6.58 4.23 7.82
C ALA A 108 7.66 4.17 8.91
N LEU A 109 8.91 3.81 8.59
CA LEU A 109 10.03 3.86 9.53
C LEU A 109 10.17 5.28 10.12
N GLN A 110 10.13 6.28 9.24
CA GLN A 110 10.21 7.68 9.63
C GLN A 110 9.03 8.10 10.50
N ALA A 111 7.81 7.65 10.19
CA ALA A 111 6.63 7.89 11.02
C ALA A 111 6.78 7.27 12.41
N VAL A 112 7.27 6.03 12.51
CA VAL A 112 7.47 5.36 13.80
C VAL A 112 8.49 6.09 14.65
N GLU A 113 9.64 6.47 14.09
CA GLU A 113 10.65 7.23 14.82
C GLU A 113 10.12 8.60 15.26
N ARG A 114 9.43 9.31 14.36
CA ARG A 114 8.97 10.67 14.59
C ARG A 114 7.84 10.76 15.60
N PHE A 115 6.89 9.84 15.52
CA PHE A 115 5.68 9.84 16.35
C PHE A 115 5.76 8.86 17.53
N GLY A 116 6.86 8.10 17.65
CA GLY A 116 7.08 7.16 18.76
C GLY A 116 6.08 6.00 18.77
N ILE A 117 5.69 5.51 17.59
CA ILE A 117 4.67 4.47 17.43
C ILE A 117 5.18 3.15 18.00
N ASP A 118 4.38 2.50 18.85
CA ASP A 118 4.73 1.18 19.36
C ASP A 118 4.45 0.09 18.31
N ILE A 119 5.49 -0.67 17.98
CA ILE A 119 5.49 -1.72 16.95
C ILE A 119 5.75 -3.11 17.55
N GLN A 120 5.75 -3.25 18.88
CA GLN A 120 5.90 -4.55 19.57
C GLN A 120 4.81 -5.55 19.18
N GLN A 121 3.62 -5.09 18.83
CA GLN A 121 2.57 -5.92 18.26
C GLN A 121 2.18 -5.40 16.88
N ARG A 122 2.21 -6.28 15.89
CA ARG A 122 1.90 -5.98 14.49
C ARG A 122 0.84 -6.92 13.99
N HIS A 123 -0.03 -6.46 13.11
CA HIS A 123 -1.08 -7.24 12.50
C HIS A 123 -0.82 -7.33 11.01
N LEU A 124 -0.74 -8.54 10.47
CA LEU A 124 -0.78 -8.72 9.03
C LEU A 124 -2.14 -9.24 8.59
N ASP A 125 -2.68 -8.59 7.58
CA ASP A 125 -3.83 -9.07 6.83
C ASP A 125 -3.65 -8.75 5.34
N ALA A 126 -4.27 -9.58 4.50
CA ALA A 126 -4.37 -9.37 3.07
C ALA A 126 -5.83 -9.14 2.71
N THR A 127 -6.12 -8.24 1.77
CA THR A 127 -7.48 -7.99 1.29
C THR A 127 -7.51 -7.90 -0.23
N SER A 128 -8.66 -8.17 -0.83
CA SER A 128 -8.89 -8.04 -2.26
C SER A 128 -9.59 -6.73 -2.57
N ILE A 129 -9.11 -5.97 -3.54
CA ILE A 129 -9.80 -4.78 -4.06
C ILE A 129 -10.41 -5.13 -5.42
N SER A 130 -11.73 -5.07 -5.50
CA SER A 130 -12.48 -5.32 -6.74
C SER A 130 -12.54 -4.08 -7.62
N VAL A 131 -12.44 -4.27 -8.93
CA VAL A 131 -12.46 -3.17 -9.92
C VAL A 131 -13.41 -3.45 -11.07
N GLU A 132 -13.96 -2.38 -11.63
CA GLU A 132 -14.86 -2.39 -12.79
C GLU A 132 -14.22 -1.62 -13.95
N GLY A 133 -14.21 -2.20 -15.14
CA GLY A 133 -13.62 -1.54 -16.31
C GLY A 133 -13.11 -2.52 -17.37
N LYS A 134 -12.84 -1.98 -18.56
CA LYS A 134 -12.25 -2.73 -19.67
C LYS A 134 -10.72 -2.82 -19.51
N TYR A 135 -10.27 -3.59 -18.52
CA TYR A 135 -8.85 -3.89 -18.35
C TYR A 135 -8.41 -4.98 -19.32
N GLN A 136 -7.16 -4.94 -19.78
CA GLN A 136 -6.57 -6.05 -20.56
C GLN A 136 -6.65 -7.37 -19.77
N ARG A 137 -6.78 -8.51 -20.45
CA ARG A 137 -6.93 -9.82 -19.82
C ARG A 137 -5.59 -10.35 -19.30
N CYS A 138 -5.62 -11.00 -18.14
CA CYS A 138 -4.49 -11.76 -17.62
C CYS A 138 -4.11 -12.88 -18.61
N SER A 139 -2.96 -12.78 -19.28
CA SER A 139 -2.43 -13.85 -20.11
C SER A 139 -1.34 -14.63 -19.38
N LYS A 140 -1.72 -15.77 -18.81
CA LYS A 140 -1.03 -17.08 -18.87
C LYS A 140 -1.57 -18.02 -17.78
N GLY A 141 -2.07 -19.19 -18.22
CA GLY A 141 -2.37 -20.34 -17.37
C GLY A 141 -3.85 -20.76 -17.36
N LYS A 142 -4.23 -21.59 -18.33
CA LYS A 142 -5.43 -22.46 -18.44
C LYS A 142 -6.73 -22.03 -17.71
N SER A 143 -7.77 -21.88 -18.55
CA SER A 143 -9.21 -21.85 -18.26
C SER A 143 -9.87 -20.48 -18.21
N GLU A 144 -9.83 -19.74 -19.31
CA GLU A 144 -11.00 -18.96 -19.72
C GLU A 144 -11.35 -19.33 -21.17
N VAL A 145 -12.35 -20.19 -21.35
CA VAL A 145 -13.00 -20.40 -22.64
C VAL A 145 -14.07 -19.31 -22.78
N GLY A 146 -13.79 -18.28 -23.56
CA GLY A 146 -14.78 -17.24 -23.86
C GLY A 146 -14.20 -15.86 -24.16
N LEU A 147 -14.00 -15.63 -25.47
CA LEU A 147 -13.98 -14.34 -26.20
C LEU A 147 -13.06 -13.20 -25.73
N GLU A 148 -12.26 -12.71 -26.68
CA GLU A 148 -11.42 -11.50 -26.72
C GLU A 148 -10.03 -11.64 -26.06
N SER A 149 -9.15 -12.32 -26.79
CA SER A 149 -7.71 -12.07 -26.76
C SER A 149 -7.42 -10.71 -27.39
N ALA A 150 -6.45 -9.96 -26.83
CA ALA A 150 -5.93 -8.74 -27.44
C ALA A 150 -5.56 -9.00 -28.93
N PRO A 151 -5.78 -8.05 -29.84
CA PRO A 151 -5.36 -8.20 -31.23
C PRO A 151 -3.85 -8.54 -31.27
N PRO A 152 -3.45 -9.55 -32.07
CA PRO A 152 -2.05 -9.94 -32.15
C PRO A 152 -1.24 -8.79 -32.78
N GLY A 153 -0.53 -8.03 -31.94
CA GLY A 153 0.28 -6.89 -32.39
C GLY A 153 0.49 -5.79 -31.34
N GLU A 154 -0.42 -5.64 -30.39
CA GLU A 154 -0.29 -4.63 -29.31
C GLU A 154 0.38 -5.27 -28.08
N THR A 155 1.69 -5.40 -28.15
CA THR A 155 2.49 -5.56 -26.93
C THR A 155 2.60 -4.14 -26.37
N SER A 156 1.68 -3.72 -25.49
CA SER A 156 1.86 -2.44 -24.81
C SER A 156 3.17 -2.53 -24.03
N ALA A 157 4.13 -1.69 -24.39
CA ALA A 157 5.45 -1.60 -23.76
C ALA A 157 5.37 -1.04 -22.32
N GLU A 158 4.17 -0.73 -21.85
CA GLU A 158 3.90 -0.22 -20.51
C GLU A 158 4.14 -1.30 -19.45
N PRO A 159 4.84 -0.99 -18.35
CA PRO A 159 5.00 -1.91 -17.25
C PRO A 159 3.64 -2.26 -16.64
N SER A 160 3.34 -3.55 -16.52
CA SER A 160 2.15 -4.04 -15.81
C SER A 160 2.59 -4.68 -14.49
N PRO A 161 2.70 -3.89 -13.40
CA PRO A 161 3.22 -4.37 -12.12
C PRO A 161 2.32 -5.40 -11.46
N ILE A 162 1.00 -5.26 -11.63
CA ILE A 162 0.00 -6.20 -11.14
C ILE A 162 -0.96 -6.55 -12.28
N ARG A 163 -1.48 -7.78 -12.24
CA ARG A 163 -2.51 -8.21 -13.19
C ARG A 163 -3.88 -8.26 -12.52
N LEU A 164 -4.84 -7.58 -13.14
CA LEU A 164 -6.23 -7.54 -12.69
C LEU A 164 -6.94 -8.80 -13.17
N CYS A 165 -6.96 -9.82 -12.31
CA CYS A 165 -7.53 -11.13 -12.60
C CYS A 165 -8.77 -11.40 -11.75
N ARG A 166 -9.62 -12.32 -12.19
CA ARG A 166 -10.63 -12.91 -11.30
C ARG A 166 -9.95 -13.89 -10.36
N GLY A 167 -10.44 -13.96 -9.14
CA GLY A 167 -9.93 -14.89 -8.13
C GLY A 167 -10.98 -15.14 -7.06
N TYR A 168 -10.54 -15.69 -5.93
CA TYR A 168 -11.40 -15.82 -4.77
C TYR A 168 -11.79 -14.43 -4.26
N SER A 169 -13.09 -14.13 -4.27
CA SER A 169 -13.62 -12.83 -3.85
C SER A 169 -14.16 -12.92 -2.44
N ARG A 170 -13.52 -12.20 -1.50
CA ARG A 170 -13.95 -12.10 -0.10
C ARG A 170 -15.28 -11.32 0.03
N ASP A 171 -15.53 -10.41 -0.91
CA ASP A 171 -16.75 -9.59 -1.00
C ASP A 171 -17.89 -10.26 -1.79
N HIS A 172 -17.77 -11.56 -2.10
CA HIS A 172 -18.75 -12.32 -2.88
C HIS A 172 -19.04 -11.76 -4.28
N ARG A 173 -18.04 -11.15 -4.93
CA ARG A 173 -18.09 -10.61 -6.31
C ARG A 173 -17.09 -11.32 -7.24
N PRO A 174 -17.24 -12.64 -7.49
CA PRO A 174 -16.34 -13.39 -8.38
C PRO A 174 -16.44 -12.96 -9.86
N ASP A 175 -17.48 -12.18 -10.20
CA ASP A 175 -17.66 -11.58 -11.52
C ASP A 175 -16.64 -10.48 -11.82
N LEU A 176 -16.16 -9.79 -10.77
CA LEU A 176 -15.24 -8.67 -10.86
C LEU A 176 -13.78 -9.11 -10.95
N LYS A 177 -12.98 -8.29 -11.65
CA LYS A 177 -11.53 -8.39 -11.57
C LYS A 177 -11.09 -7.80 -10.24
N GLN A 178 -9.97 -8.30 -9.72
CA GLN A 178 -9.41 -7.83 -8.46
C GLN A 178 -7.89 -7.76 -8.51
N PHE A 179 -7.32 -7.08 -7.53
CA PHE A 179 -5.94 -7.22 -7.10
C PHE A 179 -5.89 -7.42 -5.59
N LEU A 180 -4.77 -7.92 -5.09
CA LEU A 180 -4.56 -8.15 -3.68
C LEU A 180 -3.72 -7.02 -3.08
N MET A 181 -4.05 -6.64 -1.86
CA MET A 181 -3.32 -5.67 -1.07
C MET A 181 -3.01 -6.30 0.29
N THR A 182 -1.74 -6.42 0.61
CA THR A 182 -1.28 -6.92 1.91
C THR A 182 -0.70 -5.77 2.72
N LEU A 183 -1.13 -5.68 3.98
CA LEU A 183 -0.70 -4.64 4.92
C LEU A 183 -0.13 -5.28 6.17
N VAL A 184 0.91 -4.66 6.71
CA VAL A 184 1.33 -4.84 8.11
C VAL A 184 0.99 -3.54 8.83
N CYS A 185 0.23 -3.61 9.91
CA CYS A 185 -0.11 -2.44 10.72
C CYS A 185 0.40 -2.61 12.16
N ALA A 186 0.86 -1.53 12.78
CA ALA A 186 1.11 -1.46 14.21
C ALA A 186 -0.23 -1.62 14.96
N ALA A 187 -0.20 -2.34 16.09
CA ALA A 187 -1.36 -2.38 16.99
C ALA A 187 -1.64 -1.00 17.60
N ASP A 188 -0.59 -0.19 17.78
CA ASP A 188 -0.71 1.20 18.20
C ASP A 188 -1.26 2.07 17.05
N GLY A 189 -2.47 2.58 17.23
CA GLY A 189 -3.15 3.46 16.27
C GLY A 189 -3.51 2.83 14.92
N GLY A 190 -3.19 1.56 14.66
CA GLY A 190 -3.44 0.91 13.38
C GLY A 190 -2.56 1.44 12.24
N VAL A 191 -1.39 2.02 12.56
CA VAL A 191 -0.55 2.70 11.57
C VAL A 191 0.05 1.69 10.59
N PRO A 192 -0.13 1.85 9.28
CA PRO A 192 0.49 0.98 8.29
C PRO A 192 2.02 1.09 8.33
N LEU A 193 2.68 -0.04 8.47
CA LEU A 193 4.14 -0.20 8.46
C LEU A 193 4.65 -0.71 7.10
N TRP A 194 3.75 -1.31 6.31
CA TRP A 194 4.07 -1.94 5.06
C TRP A 194 2.88 -2.03 4.12
N LEU A 195 3.18 -2.04 2.82
CA LEU A 195 2.20 -2.26 1.77
C LEU A 195 2.84 -3.03 0.62
N GLN A 196 2.17 -4.10 0.16
CA GLN A 196 2.44 -4.73 -1.13
C GLN A 196 1.14 -4.98 -1.89
N LEU A 197 1.23 -4.80 -3.21
CA LEU A 197 0.18 -5.13 -4.14
C LEU A 197 0.58 -6.38 -4.93
N ALA A 198 -0.38 -7.26 -5.19
CA ALA A 198 -0.19 -8.49 -5.96
C ALA A 198 -1.35 -8.73 -6.94
N SER A 199 -1.14 -9.62 -7.92
CA SER A 199 -2.17 -9.94 -8.91
C SER A 199 -3.38 -10.63 -8.26
N GLY A 200 -4.58 -10.43 -8.81
CA GLY A 200 -5.83 -10.89 -8.20
C GLY A 200 -6.05 -12.40 -8.08
N ASN A 201 -5.16 -13.20 -8.66
CA ASN A 201 -5.18 -14.66 -8.65
C ASN A 201 -3.98 -15.30 -7.93
N GLU A 202 -3.11 -14.49 -7.32
CA GLU A 202 -2.05 -14.99 -6.45
C GLU A 202 -2.68 -15.45 -5.12
N GLN A 203 -2.06 -16.43 -4.47
CA GLN A 203 -2.49 -16.89 -3.14
C GLN A 203 -1.59 -16.26 -2.08
N ASP A 204 -2.19 -15.88 -0.95
CA ASP A 204 -1.59 -15.14 0.18
C ASP A 204 -0.41 -15.87 0.88
N THR A 205 0.01 -17.05 0.41
CA THR A 205 0.82 -18.01 1.18
C THR A 205 2.32 -18.02 0.88
N GLN A 206 2.84 -17.30 -0.11
CA GLN A 206 4.30 -17.28 -0.39
C GLN A 206 4.99 -15.95 -0.06
N GLN A 207 4.28 -14.82 -0.18
CA GLN A 207 4.92 -13.50 -0.03
C GLN A 207 5.16 -13.15 1.45
N PHE A 208 4.32 -13.60 2.37
CA PHE A 208 4.35 -13.19 3.77
C PHE A 208 5.69 -13.44 4.49
N ALA A 209 6.32 -14.59 4.28
CA ALA A 209 7.60 -14.87 4.92
C ALA A 209 8.73 -13.97 4.38
N GLU A 210 8.66 -13.59 3.10
CA GLU A 210 9.53 -12.58 2.51
C GLU A 210 9.27 -11.20 3.14
N VAL A 211 8.00 -10.87 3.41
CA VAL A 211 7.62 -9.66 4.17
C VAL A 211 8.33 -9.64 5.51
N LEU A 212 8.15 -10.67 6.33
CA LEU A 212 8.76 -10.71 7.66
C LEU A 212 10.27 -10.72 7.65
N LYS A 213 10.89 -11.34 6.66
CA LYS A 213 12.34 -11.28 6.50
C LYS A 213 12.79 -9.86 6.13
N ALA A 214 12.08 -9.20 5.21
CA ALA A 214 12.33 -7.80 4.88
C ALA A 214 12.11 -6.86 6.09
N PHE A 215 11.14 -7.18 6.96
CA PHE A 215 10.95 -6.50 8.24
C PHE A 215 12.06 -6.79 9.23
N GLY A 216 12.44 -8.05 9.43
CA GLY A 216 13.47 -8.44 10.40
C GLY A 216 14.85 -7.88 10.07
N ASP A 217 15.18 -7.78 8.78
CA ASP A 217 16.47 -7.26 8.32
C ASP A 217 16.62 -5.74 8.55
N GLN A 218 15.52 -4.98 8.47
CA GLN A 218 15.50 -3.52 8.73
C GLN A 218 15.05 -3.18 10.16
N TRP A 219 14.42 -4.13 10.86
CA TRP A 219 13.77 -3.95 12.14
C TRP A 219 14.09 -5.11 13.11
N THR A 220 15.12 -4.91 13.92
CA THR A 220 15.38 -5.78 15.09
C THR A 220 14.46 -5.34 16.24
N SER A 221 13.25 -5.88 16.30
CA SER A 221 12.41 -5.76 17.50
C SER A 221 11.92 -7.13 17.95
N ASP A 222 11.92 -7.33 19.27
CA ASP A 222 11.46 -8.56 19.96
C ASP A 222 9.92 -8.73 19.91
N GLY A 223 9.24 -7.99 19.03
CA GLY A 223 7.79 -7.94 18.94
C GLY A 223 7.16 -9.14 18.25
N ILE A 224 5.86 -9.32 18.44
CA ILE A 224 5.07 -10.38 17.81
C ILE A 224 4.33 -9.89 16.56
N VAL A 225 4.12 -10.80 15.61
CA VAL A 225 3.23 -10.58 14.47
C VAL A 225 2.00 -11.46 14.60
N VAL A 226 0.83 -10.82 14.61
CA VAL A 226 -0.49 -11.42 14.74
C VAL A 226 -1.08 -11.63 13.36
N MET A 227 -1.61 -12.83 13.13
CA MET A 227 -2.08 -13.27 11.82
C MET A 227 -3.30 -14.17 11.91
N ASP A 228 -4.00 -14.31 10.79
CA ASP A 228 -5.13 -15.23 10.70
C ASP A 228 -4.70 -16.71 10.65
N ALA A 229 -5.69 -17.60 10.60
CA ALA A 229 -5.45 -19.05 10.58
C ALA A 229 -4.94 -19.58 9.23
N ALA A 230 -5.10 -18.83 8.13
CA ALA A 230 -4.60 -19.22 6.81
C ALA A 230 -3.07 -19.21 6.77
N PHE A 231 -2.45 -18.43 7.66
CA PHE A 231 -1.01 -18.45 7.87
C PHE A 231 -0.46 -19.81 8.33
N TYR A 232 -1.24 -20.57 9.10
CA TYR A 232 -0.77 -21.76 9.82
C TYR A 232 -0.53 -22.94 8.86
N THR A 233 0.58 -22.90 8.13
CA THR A 233 1.04 -23.94 7.22
C THR A 233 2.46 -24.35 7.57
N ALA A 234 2.83 -25.61 7.32
CA ALA A 234 4.17 -26.10 7.65
C ALA A 234 5.30 -25.25 7.03
N ALA A 235 5.12 -24.81 5.77
CA ALA A 235 6.09 -23.98 5.07
C ALA A 235 6.23 -22.58 5.70
N ASN A 236 5.12 -21.98 6.12
CA ASN A 236 5.13 -20.67 6.77
C ASN A 236 5.77 -20.75 8.15
N LEU A 237 5.41 -21.75 8.97
CA LEU A 237 5.95 -21.92 10.32
C LEU A 237 7.47 -22.13 10.33
N GLN A 238 8.02 -22.85 9.35
CA GLN A 238 9.47 -23.02 9.18
C GLN A 238 10.21 -21.71 8.86
N GLN A 239 9.52 -20.73 8.28
CA GLN A 239 10.12 -19.44 7.94
C GLN A 239 10.11 -18.46 9.13
N MET A 240 9.44 -18.83 10.23
CA MET A 240 9.25 -18.00 11.42
C MET A 240 10.18 -18.30 12.58
N GLU A 241 11.20 -19.12 12.39
CA GLU A 241 12.04 -19.63 13.50
C GLU A 241 12.63 -18.52 14.39
N THR A 242 12.88 -17.34 13.82
CA THR A 242 13.52 -16.20 14.51
C THR A 242 12.57 -15.08 14.91
N THR A 243 11.30 -15.11 14.49
CA THR A 243 10.35 -14.01 14.69
C THR A 243 9.20 -14.45 15.58
N GLY A 244 8.83 -13.65 16.59
CA GLY A 244 7.65 -13.93 17.42
C GLY A 244 6.36 -13.84 16.60
N TRP A 245 5.45 -14.80 16.75
CA TRP A 245 4.17 -14.80 16.05
C TRP A 245 3.02 -15.36 16.87
N LEU A 246 1.82 -14.93 16.51
CA LEU A 246 0.55 -15.40 17.07
C LEU A 246 -0.45 -15.65 15.94
N SER A 247 -0.90 -16.88 15.81
CA SER A 247 -1.94 -17.27 14.84
C SER A 247 -2.84 -18.33 15.44
N ARG A 248 -4.09 -18.38 14.97
CA ARG A 248 -5.04 -19.42 15.35
C ARG A 248 -4.76 -20.70 14.55
N VAL A 249 -4.69 -21.84 15.24
CA VAL A 249 -4.65 -23.14 14.56
C VAL A 249 -5.97 -23.35 13.79
N PRO A 250 -5.94 -23.61 12.47
CA PRO A 250 -7.14 -23.72 11.66
C PRO A 250 -7.92 -24.98 12.00
N LEU A 251 -9.24 -24.84 12.14
CA LEU A 251 -10.15 -25.97 12.39
C LEU A 251 -10.34 -26.88 11.16
N THR A 252 -9.61 -26.64 10.08
CA THR A 252 -9.46 -27.62 8.99
C THR A 252 -8.56 -28.79 9.41
N LEU A 253 -7.72 -28.63 10.44
CA LEU A 253 -6.88 -29.68 10.98
C LEU A 253 -7.67 -30.56 11.95
N LYS A 254 -7.65 -31.86 11.69
CA LYS A 254 -8.35 -32.86 12.52
C LYS A 254 -7.92 -32.80 13.99
N ALA A 255 -6.63 -32.68 14.26
CA ALA A 255 -6.11 -32.57 15.63
C ALA A 255 -6.65 -31.33 16.37
N ALA A 256 -6.81 -30.20 15.66
CA ALA A 256 -7.39 -28.99 16.25
C ALA A 256 -8.87 -29.18 16.59
N GLN A 257 -9.64 -29.85 15.72
CA GLN A 257 -11.04 -30.20 15.98
C GLN A 257 -11.17 -31.12 17.20
N GLU A 258 -10.34 -32.16 17.28
CA GLU A 258 -10.33 -33.11 18.39
C GLU A 258 -10.03 -32.41 19.73
N LEU A 259 -9.07 -31.48 19.76
CA LEU A 259 -8.72 -30.72 20.96
C LEU A 259 -9.81 -29.76 21.41
N VAL A 260 -10.47 -29.05 20.48
CA VAL A 260 -11.55 -28.10 20.82
C VAL A 260 -12.78 -28.81 21.39
N HIS A 261 -12.99 -30.08 21.01
CA HIS A 261 -14.07 -30.92 21.55
C HIS A 261 -13.63 -31.80 22.72
N SER A 262 -12.36 -31.71 23.14
CA SER A 262 -11.83 -32.50 24.26
C SER A 262 -12.12 -31.85 25.62
N ASP A 263 -12.19 -32.68 26.66
CA ASP A 263 -12.44 -32.24 28.03
C ASP A 263 -11.27 -31.39 28.54
N VAL A 264 -11.55 -30.16 28.98
CA VAL A 264 -10.55 -29.09 29.26
C VAL A 264 -9.55 -29.49 30.36
N THR A 265 -9.89 -30.49 31.17
CA THR A 265 -9.06 -31.04 32.25
C THR A 265 -7.76 -31.75 31.81
N ARG A 266 -7.51 -31.95 30.50
CA ARG A 266 -6.31 -32.65 29.98
C ARG A 266 -5.25 -31.75 29.36
N LEU A 267 -5.41 -30.43 29.41
CA LEU A 267 -4.51 -29.48 28.74
C LEU A 267 -3.30 -29.01 29.58
N THR A 268 -3.14 -29.52 30.81
CA THR A 268 -2.13 -29.02 31.78
C THR A 268 -0.96 -29.97 32.06
N ASP A 269 -0.73 -31.02 31.25
CA ASP A 269 0.42 -31.92 31.43
C ASP A 269 1.58 -31.59 30.48
#